data_AF-A0A6P0SP58-F1
#
_entry.id   AF-A0A6P0SP58-F1
#
_cell.length_a   1.000
_cell.length_b   1.000
_cell.length_c   1.000
_cell.angle_alpha   90.00
_cell.angle_beta   90.00
_cell.angle_gamma   90.00
#
_symmetry.space_group_name_H-M   'P 1'
#
loop_
_entity.id
_entity.type
_entity.pdbx_description
1 polymer ?
#
loop_
_entity_poly.entity_id
_entity_poly.type
_entity_poly.pdbx_seq_one_letter_code
_entity_poly.pdbx_strand_id
1 'polypeptide(L)'
;WHHEDSYKPERAQREDTVRLWHKVRTLEDPEWTRRYHSRDPKERAFGARVEIFFEDGSKLEDELAVANAHSYGARPFRRPDYINKFRTLTEGIIDKSEQDRFLDLVQRLPSLSPEQLMSLNPVTTSGYLVENLAKGIF
;
A
#
# COMPACT_ATOMS: atom_id res chain seq x y z
N TRP A 1 10.09 -7.54 -0.83
CA TRP A 1 8.73 -7.19 -1.32
C TRP A 1 8.88 -6.13 -2.39
N HIS A 2 8.23 -6.30 -3.54
CA HIS A 2 8.14 -5.30 -4.61
C HIS A 2 6.68 -5.12 -5.01
N HIS A 3 6.24 -3.88 -5.21
CA HIS A 3 4.83 -3.54 -5.35
C HIS A 3 4.16 -4.13 -6.59
N GLU A 4 4.92 -4.44 -7.65
CA GLU A 4 4.43 -5.10 -8.87
C GLU A 4 4.85 -6.58 -8.92
N ASP A 5 6.16 -6.87 -8.97
CA ASP A 5 6.69 -8.24 -9.09
C ASP A 5 6.16 -9.26 -8.09
N SER A 6 5.76 -8.84 -6.87
CA SER A 6 5.18 -9.78 -5.90
C SER A 6 3.83 -10.34 -6.35
N TYR A 7 3.15 -9.69 -7.30
CA TYR A 7 1.82 -10.01 -7.80
C TYR A 7 1.83 -10.54 -9.24
N LYS A 8 2.99 -10.60 -9.90
CA LYS A 8 3.10 -11.15 -11.26
C LYS A 8 2.59 -12.59 -11.32
N PRO A 9 1.88 -13.02 -12.38
CA PRO A 9 1.33 -14.38 -12.49
C PRO A 9 2.39 -15.47 -12.23
N GLU A 10 3.60 -15.31 -12.76
CA GLU A 10 4.71 -16.26 -12.63
C GLU A 10 5.19 -16.39 -11.17
N ARG A 11 5.03 -15.34 -10.37
CA ARG A 11 5.34 -15.36 -8.93
C ARG A 11 4.21 -16.00 -8.12
N ALA A 12 2.97 -15.66 -8.43
CA ALA A 12 1.78 -16.12 -7.72
C ALA A 12 1.50 -17.63 -7.96
N GLN A 13 1.83 -18.14 -9.14
CA GLN A 13 1.55 -19.53 -9.54
C GLN A 13 2.64 -20.55 -9.17
N ARG A 14 3.71 -20.14 -8.47
CA ARG A 14 4.75 -21.07 -8.05
C ARG A 14 4.16 -22.18 -7.18
N GLU A 15 4.57 -23.41 -7.43
CA GLU A 15 4.03 -24.59 -6.76
C GLU A 15 4.14 -24.51 -5.23
N ASP A 16 5.26 -23.99 -4.71
CA ASP A 16 5.48 -23.80 -3.29
C ASP A 16 4.50 -22.80 -2.65
N THR A 17 4.18 -21.73 -3.38
CA THR A 17 3.29 -20.65 -2.97
C THR A 17 1.85 -21.15 -2.95
N VAL A 18 1.42 -21.86 -4.00
CA VAL A 18 0.10 -22.50 -4.06
C VAL A 18 -0.05 -23.57 -2.98
N ARG A 19 0.97 -24.40 -2.78
CA ARG A 19 0.97 -25.42 -1.71
C ARG A 19 0.81 -24.82 -0.32
N LEU A 20 1.51 -23.71 -0.04
CA LEU A 20 1.36 -23.01 1.24
C LEU A 20 -0.01 -22.34 1.35
N TRP A 21 -0.52 -21.74 0.28
CA TRP A 21 -1.82 -21.07 0.27
C TRP A 21 -2.96 -22.02 0.63
N HIS A 22 -2.95 -23.25 0.11
CA HIS A 22 -3.94 -24.28 0.49
C HIS A 22 -3.92 -24.69 1.97
N LYS A 23 -2.87 -24.33 2.72
CA LYS A 23 -2.79 -24.56 4.18
C LYS A 23 -3.29 -23.38 5.01
N VAL A 24 -3.55 -22.23 4.38
CA VAL A 24 -4.01 -21.02 5.08
C VAL A 24 -5.51 -21.13 5.35
N ARG A 25 -5.90 -20.88 6.61
CA ARG A 25 -7.29 -20.67 7.00
C ARG A 25 -7.43 -19.32 7.69
N THR A 26 -8.54 -18.63 7.44
CA THR A 26 -8.88 -17.37 8.09
C THR A 26 -9.94 -17.61 9.14
N LEU A 27 -9.73 -17.06 10.33
CA LEU A 27 -10.70 -17.10 11.43
C LEU A 27 -11.05 -15.66 11.80
N GLU A 28 -12.32 -15.42 12.08
CA GLU A 28 -12.75 -14.17 12.68
C GLU A 28 -12.61 -14.27 14.20
N ASP A 29 -12.12 -13.19 14.81
CA ASP A 29 -12.06 -13.03 16.25
C ASP A 29 -12.88 -11.78 16.63
N PRO A 30 -13.91 -11.90 17.49
CA PRO A 30 -14.78 -10.79 17.86
C PRO A 30 -14.04 -9.57 18.41
N GLU A 31 -12.90 -9.78 19.08
CA GLU A 31 -12.10 -8.68 19.63
C GLU A 31 -11.40 -7.89 18.51
N TRP A 32 -10.90 -8.57 17.48
CA TRP A 32 -10.34 -7.89 16.30
C TRP A 32 -11.41 -7.10 15.55
N THR A 33 -12.62 -7.66 15.39
CA THR A 33 -13.77 -6.95 14.79
C THR A 33 -14.15 -5.73 15.64
N ARG A 34 -14.22 -5.86 16.98
CA ARG A 34 -14.48 -4.72 17.88
C ARG A 34 -13.45 -3.60 17.71
N ARG A 35 -12.15 -3.95 17.70
CA ARG A 35 -11.06 -2.98 17.53
C ARG A 35 -11.11 -2.29 16.17
N TYR A 36 -11.40 -3.01 15.09
CA TYR A 36 -11.55 -2.44 13.76
C TYR A 36 -12.57 -1.29 13.72
N HIS A 37 -13.69 -1.45 14.44
CA HIS A 37 -14.79 -0.48 14.53
C HIS A 37 -14.66 0.54 15.67
N SER A 38 -13.61 0.50 16.49
CA SER A 38 -13.45 1.45 17.59
C SER A 38 -13.37 2.89 17.08
N ARG A 39 -13.97 3.82 17.83
CA ARG A 39 -13.88 5.26 17.56
C ARG A 39 -12.62 5.88 18.16
N ASP A 40 -11.99 5.22 19.13
CA ASP A 40 -10.70 5.66 19.67
C ASP A 40 -9.57 5.25 18.70
N PRO A 41 -8.84 6.19 18.09
CA PRO A 41 -7.73 5.88 17.20
C PRO A 41 -6.63 5.03 17.84
N LYS A 42 -6.49 5.06 19.17
CA LYS A 42 -5.49 4.25 19.89
C LYS A 42 -5.90 2.79 20.04
N GLU A 43 -7.20 2.50 19.97
CA GLU A 43 -7.71 1.14 20.04
C GLU A 43 -7.86 0.48 18.67
N ARG A 44 -7.97 1.29 17.60
CA ARG A 44 -8.17 0.80 16.24
C ARG A 44 -7.04 -0.12 15.78
N ALA A 45 -7.42 -1.26 15.24
CA ALA A 45 -6.52 -2.25 14.67
C ALA A 45 -7.01 -2.65 13.27
N PHE A 46 -6.05 -2.79 12.34
CA PHE A 46 -6.27 -3.18 10.95
C PHE A 46 -5.30 -4.26 10.47
N GLY A 47 -4.48 -4.79 11.37
CA GLY A 47 -3.59 -5.89 11.07
C GLY A 47 -4.22 -7.23 11.42
N ALA A 48 -3.39 -8.16 11.85
CA ALA A 48 -3.82 -9.54 12.11
C ALA A 48 -2.87 -10.22 13.10
N ARG A 49 -3.34 -11.34 13.63
CA ARG A 49 -2.54 -12.39 14.27
C ARG A 49 -2.34 -13.53 13.27
N VAL A 50 -1.12 -14.04 13.20
CA VAL A 50 -0.74 -15.17 12.35
C VAL A 50 -0.19 -16.28 13.24
N GLU A 51 -0.66 -17.50 13.01
CA GLU A 51 -0.21 -18.68 13.72
C GLU A 51 0.22 -19.74 12.70
N ILE A 52 1.48 -20.19 12.80
CA ILE A 52 2.06 -21.23 11.96
C ILE A 52 2.29 -22.46 12.83
N PHE A 53 1.69 -23.57 12.45
CA PHE A 53 1.83 -24.86 13.12
C PHE A 53 2.79 -25.75 12.32
N PHE A 54 3.82 -26.27 12.97
CA PHE A 54 4.83 -27.13 12.36
C PHE A 54 4.50 -28.61 12.59
N GLU A 55 5.10 -29.48 11.77
CA GLU A 55 4.86 -30.94 11.82
C GLU A 55 5.41 -31.59 13.10
N ASP A 56 6.41 -30.97 13.74
CA ASP A 56 6.93 -31.40 15.04
C ASP A 56 6.02 -31.00 16.23
N GLY A 57 4.89 -30.36 15.95
CA GLY A 57 3.93 -29.88 16.95
C GLY A 57 4.25 -28.50 17.53
N SER A 58 5.37 -27.87 17.14
CA SER A 58 5.70 -26.51 17.56
C SER A 58 4.81 -25.47 16.85
N LYS A 59 4.76 -24.26 17.43
CA LYS A 59 3.95 -23.15 16.94
C LYS A 59 4.77 -21.86 16.91
N LEU A 60 4.69 -21.13 15.79
CA LEU A 60 5.17 -19.75 15.67
C LEU A 60 3.95 -18.82 15.61
N GLU A 61 3.90 -17.86 16.51
CA GLU A 61 2.84 -16.87 16.61
C GLU A 61 3.44 -15.47 16.48
N ASP A 62 2.76 -14.62 15.73
CA ASP A 62 3.07 -13.19 15.69
C ASP A 62 1.80 -12.40 15.42
N GLU A 63 1.77 -11.13 15.84
CA GLU A 63 0.64 -10.26 15.59
C GLU A 63 1.06 -8.80 15.45
N LEU A 64 0.35 -8.08 14.58
CA LEU A 64 0.49 -6.65 14.41
C LEU A 64 -0.89 -6.02 14.42
N ALA A 65 -1.13 -5.09 15.34
CA ALA A 65 -2.38 -4.34 15.37
C ALA A 65 -2.51 -3.38 14.19
N VAL A 66 -1.41 -2.77 13.76
CA VAL A 66 -1.33 -1.87 12.61
C VAL A 66 -0.02 -2.11 11.87
N ALA A 67 0.01 -1.83 10.57
CA ALA A 67 1.23 -1.92 9.78
C ALA A 67 2.33 -1.01 10.33
N ASN A 68 3.60 -1.38 10.16
CA ASN A 68 4.75 -0.61 10.63
C ASN A 68 4.70 0.87 10.22
N ALA A 69 4.28 1.16 8.99
CA ALA A 69 4.18 2.51 8.42
C ALA A 69 3.07 3.39 9.01
N HIS A 70 2.11 2.80 9.74
CA HIS A 70 1.00 3.52 10.36
C HIS A 70 1.51 4.54 11.40
N SER A 71 0.76 5.61 11.68
CA SER A 71 1.15 6.64 12.66
C SER A 71 1.39 6.09 14.08
N TYR A 72 0.73 4.98 14.43
CA TYR A 72 0.94 4.22 15.67
C TYR A 72 1.74 2.92 15.49
N GLY A 73 2.33 2.70 14.31
CA GLY A 73 3.13 1.52 14.00
C GLY A 73 4.58 1.63 14.49
N ALA A 74 5.35 0.55 14.35
CA ALA A 74 6.73 0.50 14.83
C ALA A 74 7.71 1.38 14.00
N ARG A 75 7.36 1.72 12.75
CA ARG A 75 8.17 2.56 11.86
C ARG A 75 7.27 3.54 11.08
N PRO A 76 6.64 4.51 11.76
CA PRO A 76 5.70 5.42 11.12
C PRO A 76 6.36 6.17 9.96
N PHE A 77 5.68 6.20 8.81
CA PHE A 77 6.19 6.93 7.66
C PHE A 77 6.25 8.44 7.92
N ARG A 78 7.38 9.04 7.58
CA ARG A 78 7.62 10.48 7.59
C ARG A 78 7.62 11.01 6.17
N ARG A 79 7.71 12.34 6.03
CA ARG A 79 7.69 13.00 4.72
C ARG A 79 8.70 12.42 3.71
N PRO A 80 9.97 12.14 4.07
CA PRO A 80 10.92 11.53 3.14
C PRO A 80 10.47 10.15 2.63
N ASP A 81 9.84 9.34 3.48
CA ASP A 81 9.35 8.01 3.09
C ASP A 81 8.23 8.11 2.04
N TYR A 82 7.32 9.08 2.19
CA TYR A 82 6.28 9.34 1.20
C TYR A 82 6.83 9.89 -0.12
N ILE A 83 7.84 10.77 -0.05
CA ILE A 83 8.53 11.27 -1.26
C ILE A 83 9.20 10.12 -1.99
N ASN A 84 9.93 9.27 -1.27
CA ASN A 84 10.58 8.10 -1.85
C ASN A 84 9.56 7.15 -2.47
N LYS A 85 8.47 6.85 -1.74
CA LYS A 85 7.38 6.01 -2.26
C LYS A 85 6.77 6.59 -3.54
N PHE A 86 6.53 7.91 -3.60
CA PHE A 86 6.03 8.57 -4.80
C PHE A 86 6.98 8.35 -5.98
N ARG A 87 8.29 8.61 -5.79
CA ARG A 87 9.30 8.41 -6.85
C ARG A 87 9.37 6.96 -7.32
N THR A 88 9.38 6.00 -6.39
CA THR A 88 9.41 4.57 -6.73
C THR A 88 8.16 4.13 -7.50
N LEU A 89 6.97 4.62 -7.14
CA LEU A 89 5.73 4.25 -7.81
C LEU A 89 5.51 4.96 -9.15
N THR A 90 6.28 6.01 -9.42
CA THR A 90 6.16 6.82 -10.65
C THR A 90 7.33 6.64 -11.61
N GLU A 91 8.33 5.85 -11.21
CA GLU A 91 9.47 5.49 -12.04
C GLU A 91 9.01 4.80 -13.33
N GLY A 92 9.48 5.30 -14.47
CA GLY A 92 9.08 4.80 -15.79
C GLY A 92 7.67 5.21 -16.25
N ILE A 93 6.88 5.89 -15.40
CA ILE A 93 5.51 6.35 -15.73
C ILE A 93 5.49 7.85 -16.06
N ILE A 94 6.17 8.66 -15.24
CA ILE A 94 6.32 10.11 -15.46
C ILE A 94 7.78 10.52 -15.36
N ASP A 95 8.17 11.50 -16.17
CA ASP A 95 9.54 11.99 -16.24
C ASP A 95 10.00 12.57 -14.90
N LYS A 96 11.31 12.45 -14.62
CA LYS A 96 11.90 12.95 -13.37
C LYS A 96 11.63 14.45 -13.15
N SER A 97 11.68 15.27 -14.21
CA SER A 97 11.37 16.71 -14.13
C SER A 97 9.93 16.96 -13.70
N GLU A 98 9.00 16.12 -14.12
CA GLU A 98 7.60 16.22 -13.74
C GLU A 98 7.36 15.74 -12.29
N GLN A 99 8.06 14.68 -11.87
CA GLN A 99 8.09 14.27 -10.46
C GLN A 99 8.59 15.42 -9.57
N ASP A 100 9.68 16.08 -9.96
CA ASP A 100 10.27 17.20 -9.23
C ASP A 100 9.32 18.40 -9.18
N ARG A 101 8.73 18.80 -10.32
CA ARG A 101 7.72 19.86 -10.40
C ARG A 101 6.55 19.59 -9.45
N PHE A 102 5.98 18.38 -9.48
CA PHE A 102 4.88 17.99 -8.60
C PHE A 102 5.29 18.09 -7.14
N LEU A 103 6.44 17.51 -6.77
CA LEU A 103 6.93 17.51 -5.39
C LEU A 103 7.20 18.93 -4.86
N ASP A 104 7.76 19.82 -5.67
CA ASP A 104 7.99 21.22 -5.31
C ASP A 104 6.68 22.01 -5.12
N LEU A 105 5.66 21.68 -5.91
CA LEU A 105 4.34 22.30 -5.83
C LEU A 105 3.57 21.83 -4.58
N VAL A 106 3.43 20.52 -4.37
CA VAL A 106 2.63 19.98 -3.25
C VAL A 106 3.22 20.28 -1.88
N GLN A 107 4.51 20.55 -1.80
CA GLN A 107 5.16 20.93 -0.54
C GLN A 107 4.82 22.35 -0.09
N ARG A 108 4.21 23.16 -0.97
CA ARG A 108 3.83 24.55 -0.70
C ARG A 108 2.32 24.77 -0.76
N LEU A 109 1.52 23.71 -0.64
CA LEU A 109 0.05 23.71 -0.76
C LEU A 109 -0.65 24.91 -0.10
N PRO A 110 -0.35 25.30 1.16
CA PRO A 110 -1.03 26.43 1.81
C PRO A 110 -0.77 27.80 1.17
N SER A 111 0.22 27.91 0.29
CA SER A 111 0.67 29.18 -0.33
C SER A 111 0.41 29.25 -1.83
N LEU A 112 -0.25 28.23 -2.41
CA LEU A 112 -0.50 28.19 -3.85
C LEU A 112 -1.60 29.16 -4.27
N SER A 113 -1.43 29.78 -5.44
CA SER A 113 -2.51 30.52 -6.10
C SER A 113 -3.56 29.56 -6.68
N PRO A 114 -4.79 30.04 -6.98
CA PRO A 114 -5.80 29.24 -7.67
C PRO A 114 -5.29 28.62 -8.98
N GLU A 115 -4.50 29.35 -9.77
CA GLU A 115 -3.92 28.87 -11.03
C GLU A 115 -2.90 27.74 -10.78
N GLN A 116 -2.10 27.87 -9.73
CA GLN A 116 -1.15 26.84 -9.33
C GLN A 116 -1.84 25.55 -8.85
N LEU A 117 -2.96 25.68 -8.13
CA LEU A 117 -3.77 24.52 -7.70
C LEU A 117 -4.25 23.68 -8.89
N MET A 118 -4.58 24.32 -10.01
CA MET A 118 -5.02 23.62 -11.24
C MET A 118 -3.90 22.77 -11.86
N SER A 119 -2.64 22.98 -11.48
CA SER A 119 -1.48 22.22 -11.95
C SER A 119 -1.03 21.09 -11.00
N LEU A 120 -1.83 20.76 -9.97
CA LEU A 120 -1.45 19.75 -8.98
C LEU A 120 -1.39 18.32 -9.51
N ASN A 121 -2.12 18.01 -10.58
CA ASN A 121 -2.11 16.65 -11.13
C ASN A 121 -0.77 16.37 -11.83
N PRO A 122 -0.08 15.26 -11.51
CA PRO A 122 1.06 14.82 -12.29
C PRO A 122 0.63 14.49 -13.72
N VAL A 123 1.46 14.86 -14.69
CA VAL A 123 1.21 14.60 -16.12
C VAL A 123 2.17 13.53 -16.63
N THR A 124 1.70 12.63 -17.50
CA THR A 124 2.55 11.66 -18.18
C THR A 124 2.76 12.06 -19.64
N THR A 125 3.71 11.40 -20.31
CA THR A 125 3.99 11.60 -21.72
C THR A 125 2.73 11.38 -22.55
N SER A 126 2.55 12.21 -23.58
CA SER A 126 1.42 12.09 -24.49
C SER A 126 1.33 10.67 -25.07
N GLY A 127 0.13 10.08 -25.03
CA GLY A 127 -0.13 8.73 -25.50
C GLY A 127 0.12 7.61 -24.49
N TYR A 128 0.63 7.91 -23.28
CA TYR A 128 0.78 6.88 -22.23
C TYR A 128 -0.57 6.43 -21.67
N LEU A 129 -1.49 7.36 -21.40
CA LEU A 129 -2.85 7.03 -20.96
C LEU A 129 -3.71 6.68 -22.17
N VAL A 130 -4.36 5.52 -22.09
CA VAL A 130 -5.35 5.07 -23.07
C VAL A 130 -6.72 5.17 -22.45
N GLU A 131 -7.65 5.81 -23.14
CA GLU A 131 -9.04 5.87 -22.70
C GLU A 131 -9.67 4.47 -22.78
N ASN A 132 -10.22 3.99 -21.66
CA ASN A 132 -11.02 2.77 -21.70
C ASN A 132 -12.40 3.10 -22.27
N LEU A 133 -12.65 2.67 -23.51
CA LEU A 133 -13.93 2.85 -24.20
C LEU A 133 -15.00 1.82 -23.81
N ALA A 134 -14.67 0.88 -22.92
CA ALA A 134 -15.63 -0.10 -22.43
C ALA A 134 -16.74 0.58 -21.61
N LYS A 135 -17.97 0.07 -21.76
CA LYS A 135 -19.12 0.54 -20.98
C LYS A 135 -19.19 -0.24 -19.67
N GLY A 136 -18.74 0.37 -18.57
CA GLY A 136 -18.77 -0.22 -17.24
C GLY A 136 -17.43 -0.11 -16.54
N ILE A 137 -17.23 -0.87 -15.46
CA ILE A 137 -15.97 -0.86 -14.68
C ILE A 137 -14.94 -1.87 -15.26
N PHE A 138 -15.19 -2.42 -16.45
CA PHE A 138 -14.26 -3.25 -17.21
C PHE A 138 -14.40 -2.96 -18.70
#